data_AF-A0ABD5Y164-F1
#
_entry.id   AF-A0ABD5Y164-F1
#
_cell.length_a   1.000
_cell.length_b   1.000
_cell.length_c   1.000
_cell.angle_alpha   90.00
_cell.angle_beta   90.00
_cell.angle_gamma   90.00
#
_symmetry.space_group_name_H-M   'P 1'
#
loop_
_entity.id
_entity.type
_entity.pdbx_description
1 polymer ?
#
loop_
_entity_poly.entity_id
_entity_poly.type
_entity_poly.pdbx_seq_one_letter_code
_entity_poly.pdbx_strand_id
1 'polypeptide(L)'
;MSVDTADATPPSRGRRRSRLLAVLVAAIRWLDAVRIRAHLRRTERSLRAADTDRLDADRQRRRHRALDALRRYRRRGRFPTNRSEPERAPQFVGANGVPCAVAALLLADGERDLVERVAATDNAVRIEDLDDGPLLDWLDRNGLSQAEAARIQPMYASDIYLVTDCGPVSCAVARALAGAAAVGVFAVAEVVGYRLADGLFPDNSFKRRGALAYLTVMNLLLAPVLGILLYALFP
;
A
#
# COMPACT_ATOMS: atom_id res chain seq x y z
N MET A 1 -56.27 5.31 -3.68
CA MET A 1 -55.44 4.75 -2.59
C MET A 1 -54.90 3.42 -3.05
N SER A 2 -53.72 3.42 -3.68
CA SER A 2 -52.91 2.22 -3.91
C SER A 2 -51.45 2.65 -3.79
N VAL A 3 -50.75 1.97 -2.90
CA VAL A 3 -49.47 2.34 -2.31
C VAL A 3 -48.35 2.09 -3.33
N ASP A 4 -47.54 3.12 -3.55
CA ASP A 4 -46.26 3.06 -4.26
C ASP A 4 -45.26 2.32 -3.35
N THR A 5 -45.06 1.02 -3.59
CA THR A 5 -44.00 0.27 -2.91
C THR A 5 -42.69 0.48 -3.64
N ALA A 6 -41.88 1.40 -3.12
CA ALA A 6 -40.49 1.59 -3.51
C ALA A 6 -39.71 0.27 -3.41
N ASP A 7 -39.30 -0.26 -4.55
CA ASP A 7 -38.38 -1.38 -4.66
C ASP A 7 -36.97 -0.93 -4.23
N ALA A 8 -36.66 -1.14 -2.95
CA ALA A 8 -35.33 -0.95 -2.40
C ALA A 8 -34.44 -2.14 -2.82
N THR A 9 -33.92 -2.09 -4.04
CA THR A 9 -32.95 -3.09 -4.52
C THR A 9 -31.71 -3.11 -3.60
N PRO A 10 -31.35 -4.24 -2.98
CA PRO A 10 -30.20 -4.30 -2.07
C PRO A 10 -28.89 -4.03 -2.84
N PRO A 11 -27.92 -3.31 -2.26
CA PRO A 11 -26.70 -2.94 -2.97
C PRO A 11 -25.91 -4.19 -3.38
N SER A 12 -25.75 -4.35 -4.70
CA SER A 12 -25.05 -5.45 -5.37
C SER A 12 -23.69 -5.73 -4.74
N ARG A 13 -23.38 -7.01 -4.50
CA ARG A 13 -22.16 -7.50 -3.82
C ARG A 13 -20.86 -6.92 -4.41
N GLY A 14 -20.83 -6.59 -5.71
CA GLY A 14 -19.70 -5.91 -6.37
C GLY A 14 -19.40 -4.50 -5.85
N ARG A 15 -20.43 -3.71 -5.49
CA ARG A 15 -20.24 -2.36 -4.91
C ARG A 15 -19.63 -2.40 -3.52
N ARG A 16 -19.94 -3.43 -2.71
CA ARG A 16 -19.37 -3.59 -1.36
C ARG A 16 -17.89 -4.01 -1.40
N ARG A 17 -17.52 -4.93 -2.30
CA ARG A 17 -16.11 -5.34 -2.53
C ARG A 17 -15.24 -4.17 -3.00
N SER A 18 -15.76 -3.37 -3.94
CA SER A 18 -15.10 -2.15 -4.40
C SER A 18 -14.90 -1.11 -3.28
N ARG A 19 -15.88 -0.94 -2.39
CA ARG A 19 -15.79 -0.04 -1.23
C ARG A 19 -14.73 -0.48 -0.21
N LEU A 20 -14.65 -1.78 0.10
CA LEU A 20 -13.65 -2.30 1.04
C LEU A 20 -12.22 -2.14 0.51
N LEU A 21 -12.01 -2.43 -0.78
CA LEU A 21 -10.72 -2.20 -1.43
C LEU A 21 -10.34 -0.71 -1.41
N ALA A 22 -11.29 0.18 -1.71
CA ALA A 22 -11.06 1.62 -1.64
C ALA A 22 -10.69 2.10 -0.23
N VAL A 23 -11.31 1.55 0.82
CA VAL A 23 -10.98 1.85 2.22
C VAL A 23 -9.57 1.37 2.57
N LEU A 24 -9.19 0.16 2.16
CA LEU A 24 -7.87 -0.39 2.42
C LEU A 24 -6.76 0.40 1.70
N VAL A 25 -6.97 0.74 0.43
CA VAL A 25 -6.08 1.64 -0.34
C VAL A 25 -5.96 3.00 0.34
N ALA A 26 -7.08 3.57 0.81
CA ALA A 26 -7.06 4.84 1.53
C ALA A 26 -6.30 4.75 2.87
N ALA A 27 -6.43 3.65 3.61
CA ALA A 27 -5.70 3.42 4.85
C ALA A 27 -4.18 3.29 4.62
N ILE A 28 -3.76 2.56 3.59
CA ILE A 28 -2.34 2.42 3.22
C ILE A 28 -1.77 3.78 2.82
N ARG A 29 -2.46 4.52 1.95
CA ARG A 29 -2.05 5.88 1.56
C ARG A 29 -1.97 6.83 2.75
N TRP A 30 -2.89 6.69 3.70
CA TRP A 30 -2.85 7.45 4.95
C TRP A 30 -1.61 7.11 5.78
N LEU A 31 -1.28 5.81 5.92
CA LEU A 31 -0.10 5.37 6.66
C LEU A 31 1.21 5.87 6.01
N ASP A 32 1.33 5.77 4.68
CA ASP A 32 2.47 6.33 3.96
C ASP A 32 2.56 7.85 4.13
N ALA A 33 1.43 8.56 4.09
CA ALA A 33 1.40 10.00 4.35
C ALA A 33 1.86 10.34 5.79
N VAL A 34 1.49 9.53 6.78
CA VAL A 34 1.98 9.68 8.17
C VAL A 34 3.49 9.46 8.23
N ARG A 35 4.02 8.40 7.59
CA ARG A 35 5.45 8.10 7.52
C ARG A 35 6.23 9.24 6.90
N ILE A 36 5.80 9.72 5.73
CA ILE A 36 6.44 10.82 5.00
C ILE A 36 6.39 12.11 5.83
N ARG A 37 5.24 12.43 6.44
CA ARG A 37 5.12 13.62 7.30
C ARG A 37 6.07 13.57 8.50
N ALA A 38 6.22 12.40 9.13
CA ALA A 38 7.13 12.20 10.25
C ALA A 38 8.61 12.29 9.82
N HIS A 39 8.95 11.72 8.66
CA HIS A 39 10.25 11.87 8.01
C HIS A 39 10.59 13.34 7.78
N LEU A 40 9.77 14.04 7.00
CA LEU A 40 9.99 15.45 6.66
C LEU A 40 10.04 16.35 7.90
N ARG A 41 9.30 16.02 8.97
CA ARG A 41 9.37 16.77 10.23
C ARG A 41 10.74 16.64 10.88
N ARG A 42 11.33 15.44 10.88
CA ARG A 42 12.68 15.19 11.43
C ARG A 42 13.74 15.86 10.56
N THR A 43 13.64 15.72 9.24
CA THR A 43 14.52 16.41 8.28
C THR A 43 14.47 17.92 8.45
N GLU A 44 13.28 18.53 8.46
CA GLU A 44 13.10 19.97 8.66
C GLU A 44 13.77 20.46 9.96
N ARG A 45 13.56 19.76 11.09
CA ARG A 45 14.18 20.12 12.37
C ARG A 45 15.70 20.03 12.31
N SER A 46 16.22 18.94 11.74
CA SER A 46 17.67 18.73 11.62
C SER A 46 18.32 19.82 10.75
N LEU A 47 17.72 20.15 9.59
CA LEU A 47 18.24 21.18 8.69
C LEU A 47 18.15 22.59 9.26
N ARG A 48 17.15 22.88 10.11
CA ARG A 48 17.03 24.17 10.81
C ARG A 48 18.03 24.33 11.96
N ALA A 49 18.52 23.23 12.52
CA ALA A 49 19.53 23.23 13.58
C ALA A 49 20.96 23.08 13.05
N ALA A 50 21.13 22.87 11.74
CA ALA A 50 22.43 22.74 11.11
C ALA A 50 23.19 24.08 11.16
N ASP A 51 24.50 24.00 11.36
CA ASP A 51 25.40 25.14 11.23
C ASP A 51 25.43 25.62 9.77
N THR A 52 25.21 26.92 9.59
CA THR A 52 25.15 27.60 8.30
C THR A 52 26.08 28.81 8.23
N ASP A 53 27.03 28.95 9.14
CA ASP A 53 27.91 30.12 9.23
C ASP A 53 28.78 30.31 7.99
N ARG A 54 29.05 29.20 7.28
CA ARG A 54 29.76 29.18 5.99
C ARG A 54 28.94 29.73 4.80
N LEU A 55 27.64 29.91 4.96
CA LEU A 55 26.77 30.46 3.91
C LEU A 55 26.72 31.97 4.00
N ASP A 56 26.75 32.64 2.85
CA ASP A 56 26.47 34.09 2.81
C ASP A 56 25.03 34.40 3.24
N ALA A 57 24.78 35.66 3.57
CA ALA A 57 23.49 36.12 4.07
C ALA A 57 22.34 35.84 3.08
N ASP A 58 22.60 35.83 1.78
CA ASP A 58 21.58 35.65 0.74
C ASP A 58 21.17 34.18 0.65
N ARG A 59 22.14 33.27 0.65
CA ARG A 59 21.94 31.82 0.71
C ARG A 59 21.26 31.40 2.00
N GLN A 60 21.61 31.99 3.15
CA GLN A 60 20.92 31.76 4.42
C GLN A 60 19.43 32.16 4.33
N ARG A 61 19.12 33.35 3.78
CA ARG A 61 17.73 33.79 3.59
C ARG A 61 16.95 32.85 2.66
N ARG A 62 17.56 32.42 1.55
CA ARG A 62 16.96 31.46 0.61
C ARG A 62 16.71 30.09 1.26
N ARG A 63 17.70 29.58 2.00
CA ARG A 63 17.57 28.34 2.78
C ARG A 63 16.37 28.40 3.74
N HIS A 64 16.21 29.49 4.48
CA HIS A 64 15.06 29.65 5.37
C HIS A 64 13.72 29.63 4.62
N ARG A 65 13.63 30.31 3.46
CA ARG A 65 12.42 30.27 2.60
C ARG A 65 12.12 28.86 2.10
N ALA A 66 13.14 28.10 1.69
CA ALA A 66 13.00 26.71 1.28
C ALA A 66 12.50 25.82 2.44
N LEU A 67 13.05 25.98 3.64
CA LEU A 67 12.59 25.23 4.83
C LEU A 67 11.18 25.63 5.28
N ASP A 68 10.75 26.87 5.04
CA ASP A 68 9.37 27.31 5.25
C ASP A 68 8.42 26.70 4.21
N ALA A 69 8.84 26.61 2.95
CA ALA A 69 8.11 25.90 1.91
C ALA A 69 7.98 24.41 2.26
N LEU A 70 9.05 23.78 2.76
CA LEU A 70 9.03 22.39 3.23
C LEU A 70 8.01 22.20 4.37
N ARG A 71 7.98 23.12 5.33
CA ARG A 71 7.00 23.12 6.42
C ARG A 71 5.57 23.19 5.88
N ARG A 72 5.29 24.09 4.92
CA ARG A 72 3.97 24.22 4.28
C ARG A 72 3.58 22.95 3.54
N TYR A 73 4.48 22.39 2.74
CA TYR A 73 4.29 21.13 2.02
C TYR A 73 3.93 19.98 2.97
N ARG A 74 4.76 19.79 4.02
CA ARG A 74 4.55 18.77 5.04
C ARG A 74 3.21 18.92 5.76
N ARG A 75 2.77 20.15 6.06
CA ARG A 75 1.47 20.42 6.70
C ARG A 75 0.29 20.13 5.78
N ARG A 76 0.42 20.42 4.47
CA ARG A 76 -0.60 20.09 3.47
C ARG A 76 -0.81 18.57 3.34
N GLY A 77 0.26 17.79 3.50
CA GLY A 77 0.17 16.33 3.62
C GLY A 77 -0.34 15.62 2.36
N ARG A 78 -0.17 16.24 1.19
CA ARG A 78 -0.45 15.64 -0.12
C ARG A 78 0.89 15.22 -0.71
N PHE A 79 1.03 13.94 -1.03
CA PHE A 79 2.28 13.35 -1.50
C PHE A 79 2.08 12.65 -2.86
N PRO A 80 3.15 12.50 -3.64
CA PRO A 80 3.16 11.70 -4.86
C PRO A 80 2.63 10.27 -4.67
N THR A 81 2.03 9.73 -5.72
CA THR A 81 1.75 8.29 -5.87
C THR A 81 2.66 7.71 -6.93
N ASN A 82 3.25 6.54 -6.65
CA ASN A 82 4.03 5.79 -7.60
C ASN A 82 3.13 4.80 -8.37
N ARG A 83 3.11 4.92 -9.70
CA ARG A 83 2.45 4.00 -10.63
C ARG A 83 3.37 3.56 -11.77
N SER A 84 4.63 3.96 -11.75
CA SER A 84 5.59 3.57 -12.77
C SER A 84 6.37 2.35 -12.31
N GLU A 85 6.78 2.33 -11.04
CA GLU A 85 7.58 1.27 -10.47
C GLU A 85 6.75 0.40 -9.54
N PRO A 86 7.00 -0.92 -9.53
CA PRO A 86 6.36 -1.80 -8.57
C PRO A 86 6.91 -1.57 -7.16
N GLU A 87 8.21 -1.33 -6.99
CA GLU A 87 8.80 -1.08 -5.68
C GLU A 87 8.63 0.37 -5.17
N ARG A 88 9.11 0.66 -3.95
CA ARG A 88 9.20 2.04 -3.49
C ARG A 88 10.24 2.77 -4.35
N ALA A 89 9.83 3.82 -5.05
CA ALA A 89 10.69 4.59 -5.94
C ALA A 89 10.51 6.10 -5.69
N PRO A 90 11.53 6.92 -6.01
CA PRO A 90 11.33 8.37 -6.08
C PRO A 90 10.36 8.67 -7.22
N GLN A 91 9.60 9.74 -7.06
CA GLN A 91 8.72 10.28 -8.08
C GLN A 91 8.84 11.78 -7.99
N PHE A 92 9.43 12.44 -8.98
CA PHE A 92 9.63 13.89 -8.97
C PHE A 92 8.28 14.60 -9.02
N VAL A 93 7.39 14.13 -9.90
CA VAL A 93 5.94 14.40 -9.90
C VAL A 93 5.20 13.06 -9.93
N GLY A 94 4.35 12.82 -8.94
CA GLY A 94 3.57 11.59 -8.86
C GLY A 94 2.48 11.51 -9.93
N ALA A 95 1.99 10.29 -10.18
CA ALA A 95 0.89 10.04 -11.14
C ALA A 95 -0.42 10.79 -10.80
N ASN A 96 -0.56 11.26 -9.57
CA ASN A 96 -1.66 12.12 -9.10
C ASN A 96 -1.41 13.62 -9.33
N GLY A 97 -0.37 14.00 -10.07
CA GLY A 97 0.04 15.38 -10.34
C GLY A 97 0.64 16.10 -9.13
N VAL A 98 0.92 15.38 -8.03
CA VAL A 98 1.48 15.98 -6.81
C VAL A 98 3.01 15.96 -6.91
N PRO A 99 3.70 17.10 -6.72
CA PRO A 99 5.15 17.15 -6.70
C PRO A 99 5.71 16.49 -5.43
N CYS A 100 6.93 15.95 -5.54
CA CYS A 100 7.70 15.51 -4.38
C CYS A 100 8.09 16.69 -3.48
N ALA A 101 8.66 16.39 -2.31
CA ALA A 101 9.08 17.43 -1.38
C ALA A 101 10.06 18.44 -2.01
N VAL A 102 11.04 17.97 -2.79
CA VAL A 102 12.04 18.84 -3.45
C VAL A 102 11.42 19.64 -4.61
N ALA A 103 10.65 18.98 -5.48
CA ALA A 103 9.89 19.66 -6.53
C ALA A 103 8.94 20.73 -5.97
N ALA A 104 8.35 20.50 -4.79
CA ALA A 104 7.52 21.51 -4.12
C ALA A 104 8.32 22.73 -3.63
N LEU A 105 9.62 22.57 -3.31
CA LEU A 105 10.48 23.70 -2.97
C LEU A 105 10.81 24.53 -4.20
N LEU A 106 11.17 23.88 -5.31
CA LEU A 106 11.39 24.50 -6.61
C LEU A 106 10.16 25.32 -7.05
N LEU A 107 8.97 24.71 -6.99
CA LEU A 107 7.73 25.41 -7.32
C LEU A 107 7.47 26.61 -6.42
N ALA A 108 7.83 26.54 -5.15
CA ALA A 108 7.70 27.67 -4.22
C ALA A 108 8.73 28.78 -4.48
N ASP A 109 9.85 28.47 -5.15
CA ASP A 109 10.88 29.41 -5.58
C ASP A 109 10.67 29.89 -7.03
N GLY A 110 9.60 29.46 -7.70
CA GLY A 110 9.23 29.88 -9.06
C GLY A 110 9.83 29.02 -10.19
N GLU A 111 10.51 27.93 -9.88
CA GLU A 111 11.25 27.08 -10.83
C GLU A 111 10.35 26.02 -11.49
N ARG A 112 9.20 26.47 -12.05
CA ARG A 112 8.22 25.59 -12.70
C ARG A 112 8.82 24.83 -13.88
N ASP A 113 9.48 25.55 -14.78
CA ASP A 113 10.02 24.97 -16.01
C ASP A 113 11.09 23.92 -15.70
N LEU A 114 11.88 24.12 -14.63
CA LEU A 114 12.85 23.13 -14.18
C LEU A 114 12.15 21.87 -13.67
N VAL A 115 11.06 22.01 -12.91
CA VAL A 115 10.28 20.86 -12.43
C VAL A 115 9.68 20.07 -13.58
N GLU A 116 9.10 20.76 -14.56
CA GLU A 116 8.51 20.15 -15.75
C GLU A 116 9.57 19.42 -16.59
N ARG A 117 10.74 20.04 -16.80
CA ARG A 117 11.86 19.40 -17.50
C ARG A 117 12.36 18.15 -16.78
N VAL A 118 12.62 18.23 -15.47
CA VAL A 118 13.11 17.06 -14.70
C VAL A 118 12.09 15.93 -14.73
N ALA A 119 10.81 16.23 -14.50
CA ALA A 119 9.75 15.23 -14.55
C ALA A 119 9.57 14.59 -15.95
N ALA A 120 9.85 15.33 -17.02
CA ALA A 120 9.78 14.82 -18.40
C ALA A 120 11.01 13.98 -18.79
N THR A 121 12.20 14.33 -18.31
CA THR A 121 13.45 13.65 -18.66
C THR A 121 13.72 12.43 -17.77
N ASP A 122 13.60 12.59 -16.45
CA ASP A 122 13.81 11.52 -15.49
C ASP A 122 12.95 11.75 -14.24
N ASN A 123 11.71 11.25 -14.28
CA ASN A 123 10.79 11.37 -13.16
C ASN A 123 11.20 10.52 -11.93
N ALA A 124 12.10 9.55 -12.12
CA ALA A 124 12.62 8.68 -11.06
C ALA A 124 14.00 9.15 -10.57
N VAL A 125 14.39 10.39 -10.89
CA VAL A 125 15.68 10.95 -10.49
C VAL A 125 15.91 10.87 -8.98
N ARG A 126 17.11 10.45 -8.59
CA ARG A 126 17.59 10.47 -7.20
C ARG A 126 18.60 11.59 -7.06
N ILE A 127 18.35 12.49 -6.11
CA ILE A 127 19.19 13.70 -5.96
C ILE A 127 20.60 13.34 -5.51
N GLU A 128 20.76 12.26 -4.74
CA GLU A 128 22.05 11.75 -4.30
C GLU A 128 22.92 11.20 -5.44
N ASP A 129 22.33 10.85 -6.59
CA ASP A 129 23.02 10.26 -7.74
C ASP A 129 23.31 11.31 -8.84
N LEU A 130 22.99 12.58 -8.61
CA LEU A 130 23.27 13.66 -9.57
C LEU A 130 24.74 14.08 -9.48
N ASP A 131 25.40 14.18 -10.63
CA ASP A 131 26.78 14.69 -10.73
C ASP A 131 26.81 16.20 -10.99
N ASP A 132 25.92 16.69 -11.85
CA ASP A 132 25.82 18.09 -12.24
C ASP A 132 24.38 18.49 -12.64
N GLY A 133 24.25 19.73 -13.11
CA GLY A 133 23.04 20.21 -13.76
C GLY A 133 22.19 21.19 -12.95
N PRO A 134 21.10 21.70 -13.56
CA PRO A 134 20.36 22.86 -13.06
C PRO A 134 19.69 22.61 -11.70
N LEU A 135 19.45 21.35 -11.34
CA LEU A 135 18.91 20.98 -10.03
C LEU A 135 19.96 21.18 -8.92
N LEU A 136 21.22 20.78 -9.15
CA LEU A 136 22.31 21.01 -8.21
C LEU A 136 22.67 22.50 -8.12
N ASP A 137 22.66 23.22 -9.24
CA ASP A 137 22.87 24.68 -9.26
C ASP A 137 21.79 25.42 -8.44
N TRP A 138 20.53 24.96 -8.54
CA TRP A 138 19.45 25.51 -7.73
C TRP A 138 19.64 25.23 -6.24
N LEU A 139 20.13 24.05 -5.86
CA LEU A 139 20.42 23.70 -4.47
C LEU A 139 21.51 24.60 -3.88
N ASP A 140 22.62 24.80 -4.60
CA ASP A 140 23.72 25.67 -4.14
C ASP A 140 23.25 27.12 -3.93
N ARG A 141 22.51 27.68 -4.91
CA ARG A 141 21.93 29.03 -4.82
C ARG A 141 20.97 29.17 -3.63
N ASN A 142 20.32 28.08 -3.21
CA ASN A 142 19.39 28.07 -2.09
C ASN A 142 20.03 27.63 -0.76
N GLY A 143 21.35 27.48 -0.71
CA GLY A 143 22.07 27.11 0.50
C GLY A 143 21.69 25.73 1.03
N LEU A 144 21.33 24.79 0.14
CA LEU A 144 21.04 23.40 0.44
C LEU A 144 22.14 22.52 -0.15
N SER A 145 22.69 21.59 0.62
CA SER A 145 23.61 20.59 0.05
C SER A 145 22.84 19.48 -0.66
N GLN A 146 23.50 18.78 -1.59
CA GLN A 146 22.95 17.59 -2.22
C GLN A 146 22.51 16.54 -1.20
N ALA A 147 23.33 16.28 -0.17
CA ALA A 147 23.00 15.37 0.91
C ALA A 147 21.76 15.81 1.71
N GLU A 148 21.56 17.12 1.91
CA GLU A 148 20.35 17.64 2.54
C GLU A 148 19.12 17.45 1.67
N ALA A 149 19.24 17.72 0.38
CA ALA A 149 18.16 17.54 -0.59
C ALA A 149 17.77 16.06 -0.75
N ALA A 150 18.74 15.14 -0.76
CA ALA A 150 18.50 13.70 -0.71
C ALA A 150 17.72 13.30 0.56
N ARG A 151 18.06 13.86 1.72
CA ARG A 151 17.28 13.64 2.96
C ARG A 151 15.86 14.22 2.90
N ILE A 152 15.63 15.27 2.09
CA ILE A 152 14.30 15.82 1.86
C ILE A 152 13.49 14.91 0.93
N GLN A 153 14.13 14.24 -0.04
CA GLN A 153 13.49 13.39 -1.04
C GLN A 153 12.93 12.09 -0.43
N PRO A 154 11.60 11.87 -0.45
CA PRO A 154 11.01 10.61 -0.02
C PRO A 154 10.92 9.59 -1.17
N MET A 155 10.82 8.31 -0.80
CA MET A 155 10.47 7.19 -1.67
C MET A 155 8.99 6.82 -1.47
N TYR A 156 8.25 6.61 -2.56
CA TYR A 156 6.81 6.38 -2.55
C TYR A 156 6.49 4.94 -2.93
N ALA A 157 5.62 4.28 -2.14
CA ALA A 157 5.17 2.93 -2.45
C ALA A 157 4.30 2.91 -3.71
N SER A 158 4.35 1.80 -4.44
CA SER A 158 3.52 1.64 -5.63
C SER A 158 2.05 1.43 -5.26
N ASP A 159 1.18 2.00 -6.09
CA ASP A 159 -0.25 1.72 -6.06
C ASP A 159 -0.57 0.40 -6.81
N ILE A 160 0.35 -0.15 -7.62
CA ILE A 160 0.10 -1.25 -8.57
C ILE A 160 0.08 -2.62 -7.90
N TYR A 161 0.88 -2.86 -6.84
CA TYR A 161 0.89 -4.15 -6.14
C TYR A 161 -0.45 -4.54 -5.51
N LEU A 162 -1.41 -3.61 -5.40
CA LEU A 162 -2.77 -3.90 -4.93
C LEU A 162 -3.72 -4.39 -6.04
N VAL A 163 -3.29 -4.38 -7.31
CA VAL A 163 -4.17 -4.60 -8.47
C VAL A 163 -3.78 -5.85 -9.28
N THR A 164 -2.55 -6.35 -9.18
CA THR A 164 -2.10 -7.51 -9.96
C THR A 164 -1.73 -8.69 -9.07
N ASP A 165 -2.59 -9.73 -9.16
CA ASP A 165 -2.53 -11.09 -8.61
C ASP A 165 -2.56 -11.28 -7.08
N CYS A 166 -3.73 -11.74 -6.61
CA CYS A 166 -4.10 -12.10 -5.24
C CYS A 166 -4.34 -10.90 -4.29
N GLY A 167 -5.39 -10.12 -4.51
CA GLY A 167 -6.05 -9.27 -3.51
C GLY A 167 -5.20 -8.55 -2.44
N PRO A 168 -5.74 -8.29 -1.22
CA PRO A 168 -5.05 -7.58 -0.14
C PRO A 168 -4.07 -8.44 0.67
N VAL A 169 -3.89 -9.72 0.32
CA VAL A 169 -3.06 -10.69 1.04
C VAL A 169 -2.20 -11.47 0.04
N SER A 170 -0.94 -11.75 0.35
CA SER A 170 -0.09 -12.50 -0.58
C SER A 170 -0.70 -13.87 -0.91
N CYS A 171 -0.47 -14.38 -2.13
CA CYS A 171 -1.01 -15.68 -2.55
C CYS A 171 -0.63 -16.82 -1.58
N ALA A 172 0.51 -16.70 -0.88
CA ALA A 172 0.94 -17.65 0.15
C ALA A 172 -0.03 -17.67 1.35
N VAL A 173 -0.47 -16.50 1.82
CA VAL A 173 -1.41 -16.37 2.93
C VAL A 173 -2.80 -16.85 2.52
N ALA A 174 -3.27 -16.51 1.32
CA ALA A 174 -4.56 -16.99 0.82
C ALA A 174 -4.60 -18.53 0.72
N ARG A 175 -3.54 -19.15 0.18
CA ARG A 175 -3.40 -20.62 0.12
C ARG A 175 -3.34 -21.24 1.52
N ALA A 176 -2.59 -20.64 2.45
CA ALA A 176 -2.50 -21.12 3.81
C ALA A 176 -3.86 -21.10 4.53
N LEU A 177 -4.64 -20.03 4.38
CA LEU A 177 -5.96 -19.89 4.99
C LEU A 177 -6.98 -20.86 4.38
N ALA A 178 -7.03 -20.98 3.05
CA ALA A 178 -7.93 -21.92 2.38
C ALA A 178 -7.58 -23.38 2.72
N GLY A 179 -6.28 -23.72 2.77
CA GLY A 179 -5.80 -25.03 3.18
C GLY A 179 -6.13 -25.35 4.63
N ALA A 180 -5.91 -24.41 5.56
CA ALA A 180 -6.24 -24.59 6.97
C ALA A 180 -7.75 -24.80 7.19
N ALA A 181 -8.59 -24.06 6.47
CA ALA A 181 -10.04 -24.22 6.53
C ALA A 181 -10.49 -25.60 6.02
N ALA A 182 -9.94 -26.06 4.89
CA ALA A 182 -10.26 -27.38 4.34
C ALA A 182 -9.85 -28.52 5.30
N VAL A 183 -8.65 -28.44 5.88
CA VAL A 183 -8.17 -29.41 6.90
C VAL A 183 -9.05 -29.38 8.15
N GLY A 184 -9.44 -28.18 8.61
CA GLY A 184 -10.33 -28.02 9.76
C GLY A 184 -11.71 -28.67 9.54
N VAL A 185 -12.32 -28.45 8.38
CA VAL A 185 -13.62 -29.06 8.02
C VAL A 185 -13.50 -30.58 7.93
N PHE A 186 -12.42 -31.09 7.32
CA PHE A 186 -12.15 -32.52 7.25
C PHE A 186 -12.05 -33.14 8.66
N ALA A 187 -11.26 -32.54 9.56
CA ALA A 187 -11.08 -33.03 10.92
C ALA A 187 -12.39 -33.04 11.72
N VAL A 188 -13.22 -32.00 11.59
CA VAL A 188 -14.53 -31.94 12.26
C VAL A 188 -15.48 -32.99 11.70
N ALA A 189 -15.51 -33.18 10.38
CA ALA A 189 -16.36 -34.16 9.73
C ALA A 189 -16.02 -35.60 10.16
N GLU A 190 -14.73 -35.93 10.31
CA GLU A 190 -14.29 -37.23 10.84
C GLU A 190 -14.72 -37.44 12.29
N VAL A 191 -14.55 -36.44 13.16
CA VAL A 191 -14.93 -36.54 14.58
C VAL A 191 -16.45 -36.72 14.74
N VAL A 192 -17.24 -35.98 13.96
CA VAL A 192 -18.70 -36.10 13.97
C VAL A 192 -19.13 -37.45 13.38
N GLY A 193 -18.51 -37.88 12.28
CA GLY A 193 -18.74 -39.20 11.67
C GLY A 193 -18.44 -40.34 12.64
N TYR A 194 -17.35 -40.23 13.41
CA TYR A 194 -16.97 -41.18 14.45
C TYR A 194 -18.06 -41.33 15.50
N ARG A 195 -18.52 -40.21 16.08
CA ARG A 195 -19.58 -40.22 17.10
C ARG A 195 -20.92 -40.71 16.57
N LEU A 196 -21.26 -40.41 15.32
CA LEU A 196 -22.50 -40.89 14.70
C LEU A 196 -22.46 -42.40 14.41
N ALA A 197 -21.34 -42.90 13.88
CA ALA A 197 -21.18 -44.33 13.59
C ALA A 197 -21.20 -45.17 14.87
N ASP A 198 -20.61 -44.66 15.96
CA ASP A 198 -20.69 -45.26 17.29
C ASP A 198 -22.15 -45.34 17.81
N GLY A 199 -22.94 -44.28 17.63
CA GLY A 199 -24.33 -44.24 18.07
C GLY A 199 -25.28 -45.10 17.22
N LEU A 200 -25.05 -45.20 15.91
CA LEU A 200 -25.89 -45.97 14.98
C LEU A 200 -25.59 -47.47 14.99
N PHE A 201 -24.34 -47.86 15.29
CA PHE A 201 -23.89 -49.25 15.26
C PHE A 201 -23.09 -49.61 16.53
N PRO A 202 -23.73 -49.62 17.72
CA PRO A 202 -23.03 -49.88 18.98
C PRO A 202 -22.40 -51.28 19.03
N ASP A 203 -23.15 -52.31 18.63
CA ASP A 203 -22.73 -53.71 18.78
C ASP A 203 -22.16 -54.35 17.50
N ASN A 204 -22.11 -53.61 16.38
CA ASN A 204 -21.66 -54.14 15.09
C ASN A 204 -20.40 -53.44 14.58
N SER A 205 -19.25 -53.98 14.97
CA SER A 205 -17.93 -53.43 14.64
C SER A 205 -17.63 -53.42 13.13
N PHE A 206 -18.19 -54.34 12.36
CA PHE A 206 -18.01 -54.40 10.91
C PHE A 206 -18.76 -53.27 10.19
N LYS A 207 -20.05 -53.07 10.52
CA LYS A 207 -20.85 -51.96 9.96
C LYS A 207 -20.29 -50.60 10.38
N ARG A 208 -19.83 -50.48 11.63
CA ARG A 208 -19.16 -49.28 12.13
C ARG A 208 -17.90 -48.94 11.34
N ARG A 209 -16.99 -49.90 11.16
CA ARG A 209 -15.76 -49.70 10.38
C ARG A 209 -16.05 -49.40 8.90
N GLY A 210 -17.05 -50.06 8.32
CA GLY A 210 -17.48 -49.80 6.94
C GLY A 210 -18.06 -48.39 6.75
N ALA A 211 -18.91 -47.94 7.68
CA ALA A 211 -19.47 -46.59 7.65
C ALA A 211 -18.40 -45.51 7.80
N LEU A 212 -17.41 -45.73 8.68
CA LEU A 212 -16.27 -44.82 8.85
C LEU A 212 -15.40 -44.76 7.60
N ALA A 213 -15.01 -45.91 7.05
CA ALA A 213 -14.21 -45.96 5.82
C ALA A 213 -14.91 -45.24 4.66
N TYR A 214 -16.23 -45.40 4.51
CA TYR A 214 -17.02 -44.70 3.51
C TYR A 214 -17.02 -43.18 3.73
N LEU A 215 -17.26 -42.72 4.96
CA LEU A 215 -17.25 -41.29 5.32
C LEU A 215 -15.89 -40.65 5.08
N THR A 216 -14.80 -41.32 5.46
CA THR A 216 -13.43 -40.83 5.24
C THR A 216 -13.11 -40.71 3.76
N VAL A 217 -13.49 -41.69 2.93
CA VAL A 217 -13.29 -41.61 1.48
C VAL A 217 -14.10 -40.47 0.87
N MET A 218 -15.35 -40.26 1.29
CA MET A 218 -16.16 -39.14 0.81
C MET A 218 -15.57 -37.78 1.24
N ASN A 219 -15.09 -37.66 2.47
CA ASN A 219 -14.45 -36.44 2.97
C ASN A 219 -13.15 -36.12 2.22
N LEU A 220 -12.33 -37.13 1.89
CA LEU A 220 -11.11 -36.95 1.10
C LEU A 220 -11.38 -36.46 -0.33
N LEU A 221 -12.52 -36.82 -0.92
CA LEU A 221 -12.93 -36.34 -2.23
C LEU A 221 -13.56 -34.93 -2.17
N LEU A 222 -14.30 -34.62 -1.10
CA LEU A 222 -15.01 -33.34 -0.96
C LEU A 222 -14.13 -32.21 -0.42
N ALA A 223 -13.14 -32.49 0.44
CA ALA A 223 -12.29 -31.47 1.05
C ALA A 223 -11.45 -30.66 0.03
N PRO A 224 -10.85 -31.25 -1.02
CA PRO A 224 -10.16 -30.49 -2.07
C PRO A 224 -11.12 -29.61 -2.87
N VAL A 225 -12.32 -30.10 -3.18
CA VAL A 225 -13.35 -29.33 -3.89
C VAL A 225 -13.80 -28.13 -3.05
N LEU A 226 -14.02 -28.34 -1.75
CA LEU A 226 -14.33 -27.26 -0.81
C LEU A 226 -13.17 -26.26 -0.69
N GLY A 227 -11.93 -26.74 -0.62
CA GLY A 227 -10.73 -25.90 -0.60
C GLY A 227 -10.59 -25.05 -1.87
N ILE A 228 -10.85 -25.62 -3.04
CA ILE A 228 -10.85 -24.90 -4.33
C ILE A 228 -12.01 -23.90 -4.39
N LEU A 229 -13.20 -24.27 -3.92
CA LEU A 229 -14.35 -23.35 -3.85
C LEU A 229 -14.09 -22.19 -2.89
N LEU A 230 -13.51 -22.45 -1.72
CA LEU A 230 -13.11 -21.41 -0.75
C LEU A 230 -11.99 -20.54 -1.30
N TYR A 231 -11.01 -21.12 -1.98
CA TYR A 231 -9.95 -20.38 -2.65
C TYR A 231 -10.48 -19.51 -3.78
N ALA A 232 -11.42 -20.01 -4.59
CA ALA A 232 -12.11 -19.25 -5.65
C ALA A 232 -13.03 -18.15 -5.10
N LEU A 233 -13.36 -18.19 -3.80
CA LEU A 233 -14.09 -17.12 -3.10
C LEU A 233 -13.16 -15.98 -2.64
N PHE A 234 -11.83 -16.17 -2.65
CA PHE A 234 -10.83 -15.11 -2.52
C PHE A 234 -10.49 -14.54 -3.92
N PRO A 235 -10.68 -13.23 -4.17
CA PRO A 235 -10.32 -12.59 -5.43
C PRO A 235 -8.81 -12.35 -5.56
#